data_AF-A0A8H8VL69-F1
#
_entry.id   AF-A0A8H8VL69-F1
#
_cell.length_a   1.000
_cell.length_b   1.000
_cell.length_c   1.000
_cell.angle_alpha   90.00
_cell.angle_beta   90.00
_cell.angle_gamma   90.00
#
_symmetry.space_group_name_H-M   'P 1'
#
loop_
_entity.id
_entity.type
_entity.pdbx_description
1 polymer ?
#
loop_
_entity_poly.entity_id
_entity_poly.type
_entity_poly.pdbx_seq_one_letter_code
_entity_poly.pdbx_strand_id
1 'polypeptide(L)'
;MASPRSWIALEIVGNIFYYYIQQMLFIPGTGVIKISFALTLLKIVQDRIEIFALYFIVFAATAITLIPFFWFLLACQPISLNWALGSESCYVNERTSIFNGHGAITAFLDLVLGIVIPAIVLHRLKVRLRVKVIAGAMLSHYLKKLTLNKESNPA
;
A
#
# COMPACT_ATOMS: atom_id res chain seq x y z
N MET A 1 29.66 -30.95 17.84
CA MET A 1 29.00 -31.13 16.52
C MET A 1 27.53 -30.77 16.69
N ALA A 2 27.06 -29.68 16.07
CA ALA A 2 25.66 -29.28 16.13
C ALA A 2 24.83 -30.20 15.24
N SER A 3 23.72 -30.75 15.75
CA SER A 3 22.87 -31.69 15.00
C SER A 3 22.18 -31.00 13.81
N PRO A 4 21.83 -31.72 12.72
CA PRO A 4 21.11 -31.14 11.58
C PRO A 4 19.82 -30.38 11.97
N ARG A 5 19.18 -30.78 13.07
CA ARG A 5 17.96 -30.13 13.60
C ARG A 5 18.19 -28.73 14.15
N SER A 6 19.38 -28.43 14.70
CA SER A 6 19.66 -27.09 15.27
C SER A 6 19.86 -26.02 14.20
N TRP A 7 20.35 -26.39 13.02
CA TRP A 7 20.50 -25.47 11.88
C TRP A 7 19.14 -25.03 11.33
N ILE A 8 18.23 -25.98 11.15
CA ILE A 8 16.87 -25.73 10.68
C ILE A 8 16.11 -24.84 11.68
N ALA A 9 16.28 -25.07 12.99
CA ALA A 9 15.65 -24.25 14.02
C ALA A 9 16.12 -22.78 13.96
N LEU A 10 17.43 -22.54 13.75
CA LEU A 10 18.00 -21.20 13.62
C LEU A 10 17.44 -20.44 12.41
N GLU A 11 17.32 -21.11 11.26
CA GLU A 11 16.74 -20.52 10.05
C GLU A 11 15.27 -20.15 10.26
N ILE A 12 14.50 -21.00 10.94
CA ILE A 12 13.08 -20.75 11.23
C ILE A 12 12.93 -19.54 12.16
N VAL A 13 13.68 -19.47 13.27
CA VAL A 13 13.64 -18.31 14.18
C VAL A 13 13.95 -17.01 13.43
N GLY A 14 15.02 -17.02 12.62
CA GLY A 14 15.45 -15.85 11.86
C GLY A 14 14.37 -15.38 10.89
N ASN A 15 13.70 -16.30 10.20
CA ASN A 15 12.66 -15.96 9.25
C ASN A 15 11.41 -15.37 9.92
N ILE A 16 11.01 -15.91 11.08
CA ILE A 16 9.87 -15.38 11.86
C ILE A 16 10.17 -13.97 12.37
N PHE A 17 11.39 -13.73 12.86
CA PHE A 17 11.81 -12.40 13.31
C PHE A 17 11.81 -11.38 12.16
N TYR A 18 12.37 -11.74 11.00
CA TYR A 18 12.37 -10.88 9.82
C TYR A 18 10.95 -10.55 9.37
N TYR A 19 10.07 -11.55 9.30
CA TYR A 19 8.67 -11.36 8.98
C TYR A 19 7.97 -10.40 9.96
N TYR A 20 8.23 -10.54 11.27
CA TYR A 20 7.67 -9.65 12.28
C TYR A 20 8.11 -8.19 12.08
N ILE A 21 9.41 -7.96 11.88
CA ILE A 21 9.95 -6.61 11.62
C ILE A 21 9.40 -6.04 10.31
N GLN A 22 9.31 -6.87 9.26
CA GLN A 22 8.70 -6.46 8.00
C GLN A 22 7.27 -5.95 8.20
N GLN A 23 6.43 -6.67 8.95
CA GLN A 23 5.05 -6.22 9.20
C GLN A 23 4.98 -4.95 10.05
N MET A 24 5.86 -4.84 11.06
CA MET A 24 5.98 -3.63 11.90
C MET A 24 6.35 -2.39 11.10
N LEU A 25 7.09 -2.53 9.99
CA LEU A 25 7.43 -1.42 9.10
C LEU A 25 6.39 -1.22 7.98
N PHE A 26 5.82 -2.31 7.47
CA PHE A 26 4.91 -2.29 6.34
C PHE A 26 3.58 -1.61 6.68
N ILE A 27 2.97 -1.96 7.82
CA ILE A 27 1.68 -1.39 8.23
C ILE A 27 1.75 0.15 8.37
N PRO A 28 2.65 0.74 9.18
CA PRO A 28 2.74 2.19 9.28
C PRO A 28 3.23 2.83 7.96
N GLY A 29 4.13 2.18 7.21
CA GLY A 29 4.61 2.67 5.92
C GLY A 29 3.47 2.88 4.92
N THR A 30 2.57 1.91 4.79
CA THR A 30 1.38 2.05 3.92
C THR A 30 0.43 3.15 4.40
N GLY A 31 0.27 3.34 5.72
CA GLY A 31 -0.51 4.43 6.29
C GLY A 31 0.04 5.81 5.93
N VAL A 32 1.35 6.03 6.09
CA VAL A 32 2.02 7.31 5.78
C VAL A 32 1.87 7.67 4.30
N ILE A 33 2.01 6.71 3.40
CA ILE A 33 1.85 6.92 1.95
C ILE A 33 0.41 7.37 1.64
N LYS A 34 -0.60 6.68 2.19
CA LYS A 34 -2.02 7.03 1.98
C LYS A 34 -2.36 8.42 2.50
N ILE A 35 -1.89 8.78 3.70
CA ILE A 35 -2.09 10.11 4.27
C ILE A 35 -1.46 11.17 3.36
N SER A 36 -0.24 10.95 2.89
CA SER A 36 0.46 11.89 1.99
C SER A 36 -0.29 12.10 0.67
N PHE A 37 -0.79 11.01 0.09
CA PHE A 37 -1.56 11.06 -1.15
C PHE A 37 -2.91 11.77 -0.95
N ALA A 38 -3.62 11.45 0.12
CA ALA A 38 -4.89 12.09 0.45
C ALA A 38 -4.73 13.59 0.74
N LEU A 39 -3.66 14.00 1.44
CA LEU A 39 -3.34 15.43 1.64
C LEU A 39 -3.05 16.15 0.31
N THR A 40 -2.43 15.44 -0.65
CA THR A 40 -2.19 15.99 -1.99
C THR A 40 -3.51 16.18 -2.74
N LEU A 41 -4.42 15.22 -2.69
CA LEU A 41 -5.75 15.34 -3.28
C LEU A 41 -6.59 16.43 -2.62
N LEU A 42 -6.50 16.58 -1.30
CA LEU A 42 -7.22 17.59 -0.54
C LEU A 42 -6.84 19.02 -0.99
N LYS A 43 -5.60 19.22 -1.47
CA LYS A 43 -5.15 20.50 -2.05
C LYS A 43 -5.72 20.76 -3.46
N ILE A 44 -6.04 19.70 -4.21
CA ILE A 44 -6.50 19.79 -5.61
C ILE A 44 -8.02 19.96 -5.66
N VAL A 45 -8.73 19.21 -4.81
CA VAL A 45 -10.18 19.19 -4.75
C VAL A 45 -10.71 20.48 -4.14
N GLN A 46 -11.72 21.07 -4.79
CA GLN A 46 -12.43 22.26 -4.30
C GLN A 46 -13.86 21.96 -3.82
N ASP A 47 -14.43 20.83 -4.25
CA ASP A 47 -15.80 20.44 -3.91
C ASP A 47 -15.89 19.92 -2.47
N ARG A 48 -16.86 20.46 -1.71
CA ARG A 48 -17.06 20.13 -0.28
C ARG A 48 -17.37 18.65 -0.04
N ILE A 49 -18.08 18.00 -0.97
CA ILE A 49 -18.44 16.58 -0.88
C ILE A 49 -17.19 15.70 -1.06
N GLU A 50 -16.36 16.02 -2.05
CA GLU A 50 -15.12 15.30 -2.32
C GLU A 50 -14.11 15.50 -1.18
N ILE A 51 -14.05 16.69 -0.58
CA ILE A 51 -13.29 16.96 0.65
C ILE A 51 -13.76 16.08 1.81
N PHE A 52 -15.07 16.00 2.05
CA PHE A 52 -15.61 15.17 3.13
C PHE A 52 -15.31 13.68 2.90
N ALA A 53 -15.45 13.21 1.66
CA ALA A 53 -15.09 11.85 1.27
C ALA A 53 -13.60 11.56 1.51
N LEU A 54 -12.71 12.50 1.16
CA LEU A 54 -11.27 12.36 1.43
C LEU A 54 -10.95 12.28 2.92
N TYR A 55 -11.58 13.10 3.76
CA TYR A 55 -11.42 13.01 5.21
C TYR A 55 -11.89 11.65 5.75
N PHE A 56 -13.03 11.16 5.27
CA PHE A 56 -13.52 9.83 5.65
C PHE A 56 -12.53 8.72 5.24
N ILE A 57 -11.98 8.80 4.04
CA ILE A 57 -10.98 7.83 3.56
C ILE A 57 -9.70 7.89 4.40
N VAL A 58 -9.21 9.08 4.75
CA VAL A 58 -8.04 9.25 5.63
C VAL A 58 -8.30 8.64 7.01
N PHE A 59 -9.46 8.93 7.58
CA PHE A 59 -9.85 8.37 8.87
C PHE A 59 -9.94 6.84 8.83
N ALA A 60 -10.60 6.28 7.81
CA ALA A 60 -10.70 4.84 7.61
C ALA A 60 -9.33 4.20 7.39
N ALA A 61 -8.46 4.77 6.55
CA ALA A 61 -7.11 4.27 6.32
C ALA A 61 -6.25 4.30 7.59
N THR A 62 -6.44 5.32 8.44
CA THR A 62 -5.74 5.43 9.72
C THR A 62 -6.23 4.37 10.70
N ALA A 63 -7.54 4.14 10.80
CA ALA A 63 -8.11 3.08 11.63
C ALA A 63 -7.65 1.69 11.17
N ILE A 64 -7.70 1.44 9.86
CA ILE A 64 -7.28 0.17 9.25
C ILE A 64 -5.79 -0.09 9.44
N THR A 65 -4.94 0.92 9.61
CA THR A 65 -3.51 0.71 9.88
C THR A 65 -3.18 0.62 11.37
N LEU A 66 -3.75 1.49 12.21
CA LEU A 66 -3.45 1.51 13.65
C LEU A 66 -3.99 0.28 14.39
N ILE A 67 -5.21 -0.15 14.10
CA ILE A 67 -5.84 -1.29 14.78
C ILE A 67 -5.02 -2.57 14.62
N PRO A 68 -4.69 -3.03 13.40
CA PRO A 68 -3.87 -4.23 13.23
C PRO A 68 -2.42 -4.02 13.66
N PHE A 69 -1.88 -2.78 13.62
CA PHE A 69 -0.55 -2.50 14.14
C PHE A 69 -0.45 -2.77 15.64
N PHE A 70 -1.37 -2.20 16.44
CA PHE A 70 -1.40 -2.44 17.88
C PHE A 70 -1.80 -3.87 18.22
N TRP A 71 -2.75 -4.45 17.48
CA TRP A 71 -3.11 -5.85 17.64
C TRP A 71 -1.90 -6.76 17.44
N PHE A 72 -1.14 -6.56 16.36
CA PHE A 72 0.03 -7.37 16.05
C PHE A 72 1.19 -7.15 17.04
N LEU A 73 1.37 -5.91 17.52
CA LEU A 73 2.34 -5.57 18.55
C LEU A 73 2.02 -6.29 19.87
N LEU A 74 0.74 -6.32 20.27
CA LEU A 74 0.28 -6.86 21.55
C LEU A 74 -0.23 -8.31 21.47
N ALA A 75 -0.11 -8.96 20.31
CA ALA A 75 -0.66 -10.31 20.04
C ALA A 75 -0.08 -11.42 20.94
N CYS A 76 1.06 -11.18 21.59
CA CYS A 76 1.66 -12.09 22.54
C CYS A 76 2.05 -11.33 23.81
N GLN A 77 1.84 -11.95 24.97
CA GLN A 77 2.32 -11.46 26.27
C GLN A 77 3.24 -12.53 26.87
N PRO A 78 4.54 -12.27 27.08
CA PRO A 78 5.31 -11.08 26.68
C PRO A 78 5.57 -10.97 25.16
N ILE A 79 5.87 -9.74 24.68
CA ILE A 79 6.16 -9.44 23.26
C ILE A 79 7.28 -10.30 22.69
N SER A 80 8.23 -10.73 23.53
CA SER A 80 9.35 -11.56 23.12
C SER A 80 8.95 -12.94 22.60
N LEU A 81 7.73 -13.39 22.90
CA LEU A 81 7.19 -14.64 22.37
C LEU A 81 6.71 -14.52 20.92
N ASN A 82 6.59 -13.32 20.34
CA ASN A 82 6.17 -13.14 18.94
C ASN A 82 7.12 -13.81 17.93
N TRP A 83 8.37 -14.05 18.31
CA TRP A 83 9.41 -14.66 17.46
C TRP A 83 10.01 -15.94 18.08
N ALA A 84 9.40 -16.48 19.14
CA ALA A 84 9.82 -17.74 19.76
C ALA A 84 9.11 -18.94 19.12
N LEU A 85 9.81 -20.06 18.93
CA LEU A 85 9.18 -21.31 18.46
C LEU A 85 8.32 -21.93 19.57
N GLY A 86 7.08 -22.29 19.24
CA GLY A 86 6.23 -23.14 20.10
C GLY A 86 5.39 -22.40 21.14
N SER A 87 5.13 -21.10 20.97
CA SER A 87 4.29 -20.35 21.91
C SER A 87 2.79 -20.58 21.64
N GLU A 88 2.14 -21.43 22.45
CA GLU A 88 0.67 -21.60 22.45
C GLU A 88 -0.09 -20.37 22.99
N SER A 89 0.60 -19.45 23.67
CA SER A 89 -0.01 -18.25 24.28
C SER A 89 -0.25 -17.08 23.32
N CYS A 90 0.00 -17.27 22.02
CA CYS A 90 -0.10 -16.23 21.01
C CYS A 90 -1.36 -16.43 20.16
N TYR A 91 -2.02 -15.34 19.75
CA TYR A 91 -3.16 -15.38 18.81
C TYR A 91 -2.68 -15.66 17.36
N VAL A 92 -2.10 -16.84 17.11
CA VAL A 92 -1.39 -17.16 15.85
C VAL A 92 -2.33 -17.57 14.71
N ASN A 93 -3.45 -18.21 15.03
CA ASN A 93 -4.32 -18.82 14.02
C ASN A 93 -5.01 -17.80 13.09
N GLU A 94 -5.24 -16.57 13.55
CA GLU A 94 -5.95 -15.55 12.76
C GLU A 94 -5.01 -14.56 12.06
N ARG A 95 -3.72 -14.59 12.38
CA ARG A 95 -2.70 -13.63 11.92
C ARG A 95 -2.69 -13.49 10.40
N THR A 96 -2.58 -14.61 9.69
CA THR A 96 -2.52 -14.64 8.22
C THR A 96 -3.80 -14.13 7.57
N SER A 97 -4.96 -14.47 8.13
CA SER A 97 -6.26 -14.02 7.62
C SER A 97 -6.42 -12.50 7.76
N ILE A 98 -6.08 -11.96 8.93
CA ILE A 98 -6.14 -10.53 9.21
C ILE A 98 -5.20 -9.75 8.29
N PHE A 99 -3.97 -10.23 8.07
CA PHE A 99 -3.02 -9.57 7.17
C PHE A 99 -3.46 -9.59 5.70
N ASN A 100 -3.99 -10.73 5.23
CA ASN A 100 -4.53 -10.81 3.88
C ASN A 100 -5.74 -9.88 3.69
N GLY A 101 -6.62 -9.82 4.70
CA GLY A 101 -7.75 -8.87 4.72
C GLY A 101 -7.27 -7.41 4.71
N HIS A 102 -6.31 -7.06 5.57
CA HIS A 102 -5.68 -5.74 5.59
C HIS A 102 -5.08 -5.38 4.23
N GLY A 103 -4.35 -6.31 3.60
CA GLY A 103 -3.77 -6.12 2.27
C GLY A 103 -4.83 -5.86 1.20
N ALA A 104 -5.90 -6.65 1.17
CA ALA A 104 -6.99 -6.49 0.21
C ALA A 104 -7.70 -5.13 0.37
N ILE A 105 -8.00 -4.73 1.61
CA ILE A 105 -8.65 -3.45 1.91
C ILE A 105 -7.71 -2.29 1.54
N THR A 106 -6.43 -2.39 1.89
CA THR A 106 -5.41 -1.40 1.57
C THR A 106 -5.30 -1.19 0.06
N ALA A 107 -5.25 -2.27 -0.72
CA ALA A 107 -5.19 -2.22 -2.18
C ALA A 107 -6.47 -1.61 -2.78
N PHE A 108 -7.64 -1.95 -2.24
CA PHE A 108 -8.91 -1.33 -2.67
C PHE A 108 -8.91 0.18 -2.42
N LEU A 109 -8.46 0.62 -1.24
CA LEU A 109 -8.33 2.05 -0.93
C LEU A 109 -7.35 2.75 -1.88
N ASP A 110 -6.24 2.11 -2.27
CA ASP A 110 -5.30 2.67 -3.24
C ASP A 110 -5.93 2.84 -4.63
N LEU A 111 -6.78 1.90 -5.05
CA LEU A 111 -7.51 2.02 -6.31
C LEU A 111 -8.50 3.19 -6.27
N VAL A 112 -9.23 3.34 -5.16
CA VAL A 112 -10.18 4.44 -4.96
C VAL A 112 -9.45 5.79 -4.94
N LEU A 113 -8.39 5.92 -4.14
CA LEU A 113 -7.60 7.13 -4.03
C LEU A 113 -6.88 7.45 -5.34
N GLY A 114 -6.16 6.48 -5.91
CA GLY A 114 -5.29 6.69 -7.06
C GLY A 114 -5.99 6.84 -8.40
N ILE A 115 -7.18 6.24 -8.56
CA ILE A 115 -7.89 6.23 -9.85
C ILE A 115 -9.26 6.91 -9.73
N VAL A 116 -10.12 6.45 -8.82
CA VAL A 116 -11.53 6.87 -8.81
C VAL A 116 -11.67 8.36 -8.49
N ILE A 117 -11.02 8.83 -7.43
CA ILE A 117 -11.11 10.24 -7.02
C ILE A 117 -10.52 11.17 -8.11
N PRO A 118 -9.28 10.98 -8.61
CA PRO A 118 -8.74 11.80 -9.69
C PRO A 118 -9.57 11.76 -10.97
N ALA A 119 -10.14 10.61 -11.32
CA ALA A 119 -10.99 10.49 -12.50
C ALA A 119 -12.27 11.33 -12.35
N ILE A 120 -12.95 11.26 -11.21
CA ILE A 120 -14.14 12.08 -10.95
C ILE A 120 -13.80 13.57 -11.00
N VAL A 121 -12.71 13.97 -10.33
CA VAL A 121 -12.22 15.36 -10.35
C VAL A 121 -11.93 15.81 -11.78
N LEU A 122 -11.25 15.00 -12.58
CA LEU A 122 -10.95 15.27 -14.00
C LEU A 122 -12.19 15.28 -14.90
N HIS A 123 -13.23 14.53 -14.57
CA HIS A 123 -14.51 14.54 -15.31
C HIS A 123 -15.33 15.79 -14.99
N ARG A 124 -15.30 16.26 -13.74
CA ARG A 124 -15.96 17.48 -13.28
C ARG A 124 -15.25 18.73 -13.78
N LEU A 125 -13.92 18.71 -13.77
CA LEU A 125 -13.11 19.70 -14.46
C LEU A 125 -13.43 19.55 -15.95
N LYS A 126 -14.16 20.50 -16.54
CA LYS A 126 -14.36 20.55 -17.99
C LYS A 126 -13.03 20.88 -18.64
N VAL A 127 -12.11 19.91 -18.67
CA VAL A 127 -10.84 19.97 -19.36
C VAL A 127 -11.21 20.26 -20.81
N ARG A 128 -11.01 21.51 -21.25
CA ARG A 128 -11.38 21.96 -22.60
C ARG A 128 -10.79 20.95 -23.58
N LEU A 129 -11.56 20.55 -24.58
CA LEU A 129 -11.17 19.57 -25.60
C LEU A 129 -9.73 19.81 -26.12
N ARG A 130 -9.31 21.07 -26.17
CA ARG A 130 -7.95 21.53 -26.47
C ARG A 130 -6.85 20.85 -25.64
N VAL A 131 -7.01 20.67 -24.33
CA VAL A 131 -5.98 20.02 -23.49
C VAL A 131 -5.95 18.51 -23.74
N LYS A 132 -7.10 17.87 -24.00
CA LYS A 132 -7.17 16.47 -24.45
C LYS A 132 -6.47 16.28 -25.81
N VAL A 133 -6.70 17.21 -26.74
CA VAL A 133 -6.07 17.19 -28.07
C VAL A 133 -4.56 17.45 -27.97
N ILE A 134 -4.11 18.41 -27.15
CA ILE A 134 -2.68 18.69 -26.95
C ILE A 134 -1.96 17.51 -26.30
N ALA A 135 -2.55 16.90 -25.25
CA ALA A 135 -1.99 15.72 -24.62
C ALA A 135 -1.91 14.53 -25.60
N GLY A 136 -2.97 14.31 -26.39
CA GLY A 136 -2.96 13.29 -27.44
C GLY A 136 -1.93 13.55 -28.54
N ALA A 137 -1.80 14.80 -28.99
CA ALA A 137 -0.83 15.20 -30.00
C ALA A 137 0.62 15.05 -29.50
N MET A 138 0.89 15.43 -28.26
CA MET A 138 2.20 15.19 -27.64
C MET A 138 2.50 13.70 -27.55
N LEU A 139 1.58 12.88 -27.02
CA LEU A 139 1.77 11.44 -26.89
C LEU A 139 2.00 10.77 -28.25
N SER A 140 1.24 11.18 -29.27
CA SER A 140 1.41 10.70 -30.65
C SER A 140 2.76 11.09 -31.23
N HIS A 141 3.24 12.32 -30.99
CA HIS A 141 4.56 12.77 -31.46
C HIS A 141 5.70 11.99 -30.79
N TYR A 142 5.62 11.75 -29.48
CA TYR A 142 6.60 10.93 -28.76
C TYR A 142 6.61 9.47 -29.20
N LEU A 143 5.43 8.87 -29.42
CA LEU A 143 5.31 7.52 -29.98
C LEU A 143 5.95 7.41 -31.36
N LYS A 144 5.70 8.38 -32.25
CA LYS A 144 6.30 8.41 -33.58
C LYS A 144 7.83 8.54 -33.54
N LYS A 145 8.36 9.32 -32.59
CA LYS A 145 9.81 9.46 -32.40
C LYS A 145 10.44 8.17 -31.87
N LEU A 146 9.76 7.45 -30.98
CA LEU A 146 10.21 6.14 -30.48
C LEU A 146 10.22 5.07 -31.57
N THR A 147 9.20 5.02 -32.42
CA THR A 147 9.16 4.07 -33.55
C THR A 147 10.26 4.35 -34.57
N LEU A 148 10.53 5.62 -34.89
CA LEU A 148 11.61 6.00 -35.81
C LEU A 148 13.00 5.68 -35.24
N ASN A 149 13.20 5.88 -33.93
CA ASN A 149 14.48 5.56 -33.28
C ASN A 149 14.74 4.05 -33.21
N LYS A 150 13.67 3.24 -33.09
CA LYS A 150 13.76 1.78 -33.14
C LYS A 150 14.12 1.26 -34.53
N GLU A 151 13.61 1.91 -35.59
CA GLU A 151 13.92 1.53 -36.97
C GLU A 151 15.33 1.96 -37.41
N SER A 152 15.88 3.03 -36.82
CA SER A 152 17.26 3.47 -37.07
C SER A 152 18.34 2.71 -36.29
N ASN A 153 17.97 1.90 -35.29
CA ASN A 153 18.91 1.06 -34.56
C ASN A 153 18.37 -0.39 -34.47
N PRO A 154 18.33 -1.12 -35.60
CA PRO A 154 18.04 -2.55 -35.59
C PRO A 154 19.27 -3.24 -35.02
N ALA A 155 19.22 -3.58 -33.73
CA ALA A 155 20.12 -4.59 -33.17
C ALA A 155 19.79 -5.97 -33.76
#